data_AF-A0A3D4QC73-F1
#
_entry.id   AF-A0A3D4QC73-F1
#
_cell.length_a   1.000
_cell.length_b   1.000
_cell.length_c   1.000
_cell.angle_alpha   90.00
_cell.angle_beta   90.00
_cell.angle_gamma   90.00
#
_symmetry.space_group_name_H-M   'P 1'
#
loop_
_entity.id
_entity.type
_entity.pdbx_description
1 polymer ?
#
loop_
_entity_poly.entity_id
_entity_poly.type
_entity_poly.pdbx_seq_one_letter_code
_entity_poly.pdbx_strand_id
1 'polypeptide(L)'
;KECTDLLDDILRRPEVMFTMWLEPGDLQIMNNHVMLHSRTPFEDFEEEDRKRLLYRLWLATPNSLRLPESWGGYFRSIEPGTVRGGIRGHEYDDERLAFETRQAADLGMPAPAKERFIPERLAS
;
A
#
# COMPACT_ATOMS: atom_id res chain seq x y z
N LYS A 1 26.06 -2.16 -3.57
CA LYS A 1 26.00 -2.78 -2.23
C LYS A 1 26.20 -1.71 -1.16
N GLU A 2 27.27 -0.92 -1.21
CA GLU A 2 27.50 0.18 -0.26
C GLU A 2 26.32 1.16 -0.04
N CYS A 3 25.58 1.55 -1.09
CA CYS A 3 24.42 2.43 -0.95
C CYS A 3 23.25 1.80 -0.17
N THR A 4 22.94 0.52 -0.42
CA THR A 4 21.87 -0.19 0.30
C THR A 4 22.26 -0.44 1.76
N ASP A 5 23.54 -0.72 2.01
CA ASP A 5 24.05 -0.95 3.35
C ASP A 5 23.99 0.35 4.19
N LEU A 6 24.38 1.49 3.60
CA LEU A 6 24.25 2.80 4.25
C LEU A 6 22.78 3.16 4.51
N LEU A 7 21.88 2.85 3.57
CA LEU A 7 20.45 3.06 3.76
C LEU A 7 19.94 2.25 4.96
N ASP A 8 20.28 0.96 5.05
CA ASP A 8 19.92 0.10 6.18
C ASP A 8 20.44 0.66 7.51
N ASP A 9 21.68 1.15 7.54
CA ASP A 9 22.27 1.76 8.73
C ASP A 9 21.54 3.05 9.14
N ILE A 10 21.07 3.86 8.19
CA ILE A 10 20.25 5.04 8.47
C ILE A 10 18.90 4.63 9.04
N LEU A 11 18.22 3.65 8.42
CA LEU A 11 16.88 3.21 8.82
C LEU A 11 16.85 2.58 10.21
N ARG A 12 17.99 2.06 10.71
CA ARG A 12 18.12 1.51 12.07
C ARG A 12 18.36 2.56 13.15
N ARG A 13 18.54 3.83 12.80
CA ARG A 13 18.80 4.90 13.78
C ARG A 13 17.54 5.23 14.59
N PRO A 14 17.62 5.30 15.93
CA PRO A 14 16.46 5.59 16.78
C PRO A 14 15.77 6.92 16.46
N GLU A 15 16.50 7.92 15.95
CA GLU A 15 15.96 9.26 15.67
C GLU A 15 15.04 9.31 14.45
N VAL A 16 15.09 8.29 13.59
CA VAL A 16 14.26 8.17 12.36
C VAL A 16 13.37 6.93 12.36
N MET A 17 13.44 6.12 13.43
CA MET A 17 12.64 4.92 13.60
C MET A 17 11.50 5.17 14.59
N PHE A 18 10.28 4.92 14.14
CA PHE A 18 9.10 4.89 15.00
C PHE A 18 8.63 3.45 15.17
N THR A 19 8.50 2.99 16.41
CA THR A 19 8.00 1.65 16.75
C THR A 19 6.65 1.77 17.45
N MET A 20 5.75 0.85 17.10
CA MET A 20 4.39 0.82 17.65
C MET A 20 3.92 -0.63 17.78
N TRP A 21 3.23 -0.92 18.87
CA TRP A 21 2.41 -2.13 19.01
C TRP A 21 0.98 -1.77 18.63
N LEU A 22 0.43 -2.43 17.61
CA LEU A 22 -0.95 -2.19 17.18
C LEU A 22 -1.90 -3.05 18.01
N GLU A 23 -2.82 -2.41 18.72
CA GLU A 23 -3.89 -3.03 19.48
C GLU A 23 -5.22 -3.04 18.71
N PRO A 24 -6.19 -3.90 19.07
CA PRO A 24 -7.51 -3.88 18.45
C PRO A 24 -8.16 -2.49 18.55
N GLY A 25 -8.47 -1.89 17.40
CA GLY A 25 -9.04 -0.55 17.30
C GLY A 25 -8.03 0.52 16.86
N ASP A 26 -6.73 0.24 16.90
CA ASP A 26 -5.71 1.17 16.41
C ASP A 26 -5.75 1.34 14.89
N LEU A 27 -5.43 2.56 14.44
CA LEU A 27 -5.29 2.91 13.04
C LEU A 27 -3.91 3.50 12.76
N GLN A 28 -3.21 2.89 11.81
CA GLN A 28 -1.94 3.41 11.30
C GLN A 28 -2.13 4.01 9.91
N ILE A 29 -1.98 5.33 9.79
CA ILE A 29 -2.00 6.05 8.52
C ILE A 29 -0.58 6.53 8.24
N MET A 30 -0.05 6.20 7.06
CA MET A 30 1.30 6.58 6.66
C MET A 30 1.33 7.05 5.21
N ASN A 31 2.27 7.95 4.88
CA ASN A 31 2.54 8.35 3.51
C ASN A 31 3.57 7.41 2.89
N ASN A 32 3.10 6.49 2.05
CA ASN A 32 3.93 5.45 1.41
C ASN A 32 5.02 6.01 0.47
N HIS A 33 5.01 7.29 0.13
CA HIS A 33 6.07 7.88 -0.72
C HIS A 33 7.31 8.33 0.07
N VAL A 34 7.19 8.50 1.39
CA VAL A 34 8.26 9.07 2.23
C VAL A 34 8.54 8.25 3.49
N MET A 35 7.81 7.15 3.70
CA MET A 35 7.98 6.27 4.85
C MET A 35 8.21 4.82 4.39
N LEU A 36 9.21 4.19 5.00
CA LEU A 36 9.37 2.74 4.98
C LEU A 36 8.74 2.17 6.25
N HIS A 37 8.14 1.00 6.13
CA HIS A 37 7.51 0.31 7.25
C HIS A 37 7.88 -1.17 7.23
N SER A 38 8.01 -1.75 8.40
CA SER A 38 8.30 -3.16 8.59
C SER A 38 7.53 -3.68 9.80
N ARG A 39 7.64 -4.98 10.05
CA ARG A 39 7.06 -5.64 11.21
C ARG A 39 8.10 -6.57 11.80
N THR A 40 8.21 -6.59 13.13
CA THR A 40 9.04 -7.57 13.83
C THR A 40 8.47 -8.98 13.66
N PRO A 41 9.29 -10.03 13.83
CA PRO A 41 8.79 -11.40 13.98
C PRO A 41 7.76 -11.50 15.11
N PHE A 42 6.80 -12.40 14.96
CA PHE A 42 5.81 -12.71 16.00
C PHE A 42 5.41 -14.18 15.86
N GLU A 43 4.99 -14.78 16.98
CA GLU A 43 4.33 -16.07 17.03
C GLU A 43 2.82 -15.83 17.04
N ASP A 44 2.09 -16.50 16.15
CA ASP A 44 0.64 -16.39 16.05
C ASP A 44 -0.03 -17.51 16.83
N PHE A 45 -1.33 -17.36 17.11
CA PHE A 45 -2.12 -18.41 17.75
C PHE A 45 -2.51 -19.51 16.77
N GLU A 46 -2.64 -20.74 17.25
CA GLU A 46 -3.18 -21.85 16.46
C GLU A 46 -4.69 -21.67 16.23
N GLU A 47 -5.40 -21.15 17.24
CA GLU A 47 -6.83 -20.87 17.16
C GLU A 47 -7.11 -19.65 16.27
N GLU A 48 -7.93 -19.86 15.23
CA GLU A 48 -8.19 -18.87 14.18
C GLU A 48 -8.74 -17.53 14.70
N ASP A 49 -9.61 -17.58 15.71
CA ASP A 49 -10.25 -16.42 16.32
C ASP A 49 -9.30 -15.56 17.17
N ARG A 50 -8.11 -16.09 17.47
CA ARG A 50 -7.07 -15.40 18.24
C ARG A 50 -5.97 -14.85 17.35
N LYS A 51 -5.94 -15.23 16.08
CA LYS A 51 -4.88 -14.81 15.15
C LYS A 51 -4.87 -13.30 14.95
N ARG A 52 -3.68 -12.75 14.70
CA ARG A 52 -3.53 -11.32 14.40
C ARG A 52 -4.20 -10.99 13.06
N LEU A 53 -5.32 -10.26 13.12
CA LEU A 53 -6.03 -9.77 11.95
C LEU A 53 -5.85 -8.26 11.76
N LEU A 54 -5.42 -7.84 10.57
CA LEU A 54 -5.35 -6.43 10.17
C LEU A 54 -6.04 -6.22 8.82
N TYR A 55 -6.78 -5.12 8.71
CA TYR A 55 -7.26 -4.62 7.43
C TYR A 55 -6.28 -3.59 6.88
N ARG A 56 -5.93 -3.71 5.59
CA ARG A 56 -5.02 -2.79 4.90
C ARG A 56 -5.73 -2.12 3.73
N LEU A 57 -5.66 -0.79 3.68
CA LEU A 57 -6.18 0.02 2.59
C LEU A 57 -5.06 0.81 1.92
N TRP A 58 -5.19 1.01 0.61
CA TRP A 58 -4.38 1.95 -0.16
C TRP A 58 -5.25 3.14 -0.53
N LEU A 59 -4.80 4.35 -0.18
CA LEU A 59 -5.57 5.57 -0.37
C LEU A 59 -4.86 6.47 -1.39
N ALA A 60 -5.63 6.97 -2.35
CA ALA A 60 -5.26 8.07 -3.22
C ALA A 60 -6.23 9.23 -2.98
N THR A 61 -5.70 10.45 -2.94
CA THR A 61 -6.52 11.65 -2.73
C THR A 61 -6.88 12.31 -4.07
N PRO A 62 -8.02 13.02 -4.17
CA PRO A 62 -8.41 13.75 -5.39
C PRO A 62 -7.39 14.82 -5.79
N ASN A 63 -6.65 15.37 -4.82
CA ASN A 63 -5.59 16.37 -5.02
C ASN A 63 -4.19 15.74 -5.14
N SER A 64 -4.09 14.43 -5.35
CA SER A 64 -2.81 13.74 -5.41
C SER A 64 -1.99 14.16 -6.63
N LEU A 65 -0.67 14.33 -6.45
CA LEU A 65 0.23 14.88 -7.48
C LEU A 65 0.56 13.88 -8.59
N ARG A 66 1.17 14.35 -9.69
CA ARG A 66 1.74 13.46 -10.72
C ARG A 66 2.89 12.65 -10.11
N LEU A 67 2.92 11.34 -10.36
CA LEU A 67 4.03 10.48 -9.96
C LEU A 67 5.10 10.42 -11.05
N PRO A 68 6.36 10.07 -10.71
CA PRO A 68 7.40 9.80 -11.70
C PRO A 68 6.99 8.71 -12.68
N GLU A 69 7.40 8.84 -13.94
CA GLU A 69 7.05 7.89 -15.00
C GLU A 69 7.49 6.45 -14.66
N SER A 70 8.67 6.30 -14.06
CA SER A 70 9.21 5.02 -13.61
C SER A 70 8.33 4.29 -12.58
N TRP A 71 7.36 4.97 -11.97
CA TRP A 71 6.49 4.40 -10.93
C TRP A 71 5.20 3.80 -11.51
N GLY A 72 4.91 4.01 -12.80
CA GLY A 72 3.66 3.60 -13.43
C GLY A 72 3.36 2.10 -13.30
N GLY A 73 4.38 1.24 -13.36
CA GLY A 73 4.21 -0.21 -13.18
C GLY A 73 3.74 -0.60 -11.77
N TYR A 74 4.17 0.13 -10.74
CA TYR A 74 3.81 -0.16 -9.35
C TYR A 74 2.47 0.44 -8.93
N PHE A 75 2.14 1.63 -9.46
CA PHE A 75 0.97 2.39 -9.05
C PHE A 75 -0.20 2.31 -10.04
N ARG A 76 -0.02 1.68 -11.21
CA ARG A 76 -0.96 1.55 -12.34
C ARG A 76 -1.29 2.86 -13.08
N SER A 77 -1.37 3.97 -12.34
CA SER A 77 -1.51 5.33 -12.85
C SER A 77 -0.52 6.26 -12.16
N ILE A 78 0.02 7.19 -12.95
CA ILE A 78 0.85 8.30 -12.47
C ILE A 78 0.13 9.65 -12.57
N GLU A 79 -1.07 9.67 -13.13
CA GLU A 79 -1.82 10.89 -13.40
C GLU A 79 -2.39 11.47 -12.09
N PRO A 80 -2.37 12.81 -11.91
CA PRO A 80 -2.93 13.47 -10.73
C PRO A 80 -4.39 13.11 -10.48
N GLY A 81 -4.80 13.04 -9.20
CA GLY A 81 -6.21 12.86 -8.83
C GLY A 81 -6.85 11.55 -9.27
N THR A 82 -6.08 10.57 -9.74
CA THR A 82 -6.59 9.26 -10.18
C THR A 82 -6.61 8.25 -9.05
N VAL A 83 -7.55 7.30 -9.11
CA VAL A 83 -7.53 6.13 -8.22
C VAL A 83 -6.31 5.28 -8.56
N ARG A 84 -5.44 5.09 -7.57
CA ARG A 84 -4.15 4.41 -7.72
C ARG A 84 -3.62 3.88 -6.39
N GLY A 85 -2.53 3.12 -6.47
CA GLY A 85 -1.77 2.67 -5.32
C GLY A 85 -1.86 1.17 -5.04
N GLY A 86 -0.75 0.59 -4.63
CA GLY A 86 -0.68 -0.69 -3.94
C GLY A 86 -0.89 -1.97 -4.75
N ILE A 87 -0.49 -3.07 -4.11
CA ILE A 87 -0.79 -4.43 -4.54
C ILE A 87 -2.27 -4.69 -4.28
N ARG A 88 -3.02 -5.05 -5.33
CA ARG A 88 -4.40 -5.54 -5.18
C ARG A 88 -4.34 -6.96 -4.61
N GLY A 89 -5.23 -7.25 -3.67
CA GLY A 89 -5.32 -8.58 -3.05
C GLY A 89 -5.72 -9.67 -4.06
N HIS A 90 -5.55 -10.93 -3.66
CA HIS A 90 -5.85 -12.10 -4.49
C HIS A 90 -7.33 -12.15 -4.92
N GLU A 91 -8.23 -11.65 -4.07
CA GLU A 91 -9.69 -11.64 -4.28
C GLU A 91 -10.20 -10.31 -4.85
N TYR A 92 -9.45 -9.69 -5.78
CA TYR A 92 -9.92 -8.48 -6.47
C TYR A 92 -10.89 -8.85 -7.60
N ASP A 93 -12.18 -8.83 -7.29
CA ASP A 93 -13.27 -9.21 -8.19
C ASP A 93 -14.05 -7.99 -8.74
N ASP A 94 -15.14 -8.27 -9.48
CA ASP A 94 -16.03 -7.24 -10.02
C ASP A 94 -16.77 -6.46 -8.91
N GLU A 95 -16.96 -7.03 -7.72
CA GLU A 95 -17.57 -6.33 -6.57
C GLU A 95 -16.61 -5.24 -6.05
N ARG A 96 -15.31 -5.56 -5.92
CA ARG A 96 -14.29 -4.58 -5.48
C ARG A 96 -14.05 -3.52 -6.55
N LEU A 97 -14.06 -3.89 -7.82
CA LEU A 97 -14.01 -2.92 -8.91
C LEU A 97 -15.22 -1.98 -8.89
N ALA A 98 -16.43 -2.52 -8.69
CA ALA A 98 -17.64 -1.70 -8.58
C ALA A 98 -17.58 -0.76 -7.37
N PHE A 99 -17.06 -1.24 -6.23
CA PHE A 99 -16.83 -0.41 -5.06
C PHE A 99 -15.85 0.74 -5.35
N GLU A 100 -14.66 0.45 -5.89
CA GLU A 100 -13.66 1.47 -6.24
C GLU A 100 -14.22 2.48 -7.26
N THR A 101 -15.00 2.01 -8.24
CA THR A 101 -15.60 2.87 -9.27
C THR A 101 -16.62 3.84 -8.67
N ARG A 102 -17.48 3.38 -7.75
CA ARG A 102 -18.43 4.27 -7.06
C ARG A 102 -17.72 5.31 -6.21
N GLN A 103 -16.75 4.89 -5.40
CA GLN A 103 -15.95 5.81 -4.59
C GLN A 103 -15.20 6.84 -5.44
N ALA A 104 -14.69 6.42 -6.60
CA ALA A 104 -14.03 7.32 -7.54
C ALA A 104 -15.01 8.38 -8.07
N ALA A 105 -16.21 7.96 -8.48
CA ALA A 105 -17.24 8.85 -8.99
C ALA A 105 -17.68 9.88 -7.93
N ASP A 106 -17.91 9.44 -6.69
CA ASP A 106 -18.30 10.31 -5.58
C ASP A 106 -17.25 11.40 -5.28
N LEU A 107 -15.98 11.09 -5.53
CA LEU A 107 -14.86 11.99 -5.31
C LEU A 107 -14.40 12.75 -6.58
N GLY A 108 -15.10 12.56 -7.72
CA GLY A 108 -14.72 13.16 -9.00
C GLY A 108 -13.37 12.68 -9.55
N MET A 109 -12.95 11.48 -9.15
CA MET A 109 -11.67 10.88 -9.52
C MET A 109 -11.84 9.91 -10.70
N PRO A 110 -10.89 9.85 -11.64
CA PRO A 110 -10.87 8.80 -12.64
C PRO A 110 -10.74 7.40 -12.00
N ALA A 111 -11.68 6.53 -12.35
CA ALA A 111 -11.74 5.15 -11.88
C ALA A 111 -10.60 4.29 -12.46
N PRO A 112 -10.16 3.24 -11.75
CA PRO A 112 -9.10 2.38 -12.24
C PRO A 112 -9.61 1.49 -13.40
N ALA A 113 -8.78 1.32 -14.44
CA ALA A 113 -9.10 0.40 -15.52
C ALA A 113 -9.14 -1.06 -15.03
N LYS A 114 -10.05 -1.87 -15.58
CA LYS A 114 -10.16 -3.31 -15.28
C LYS A 114 -8.91 -4.08 -15.69
N GLU A 115 -8.28 -3.67 -16.80
CA GLU A 115 -7.13 -4.34 -17.39
C GLU A 115 -5.87 -3.49 -17.26
N ARG A 116 -5.04 -3.82 -16.27
CA ARG A 116 -3.59 -3.63 -16.26
C ARG A 116 -3.04 -4.40 -15.06
N PHE A 117 -3.12 -5.72 -15.14
CA PHE A 117 -2.48 -6.60 -14.17
C PHE A 117 -1.22 -7.22 -14.76
N ILE A 118 -0.12 -6.90 -14.07
CA ILE A 118 1.12 -7.64 -13.83
C ILE A 118 1.73 -8.37 -15.05
N PRO A 119 2.85 -7.89 -15.61
CA PRO A 119 3.74 -8.75 -16.40
C PRO A 119 4.19 -9.93 -15.52
N GLU A 120 4.22 -11.14 -16.07
CA GLU A 120 4.52 -12.45 -15.43
C GLU A 120 5.84 -12.55 -14.62
N ARG A 121 6.55 -11.45 -14.34
CA ARG A 121 7.92 -11.42 -13.81
C ARG A 121 8.11 -10.99 -12.35
N LEU A 122 7.07 -10.81 -11.56
CA LEU A 122 7.20 -10.44 -10.14
C LEU A 122 6.69 -11.52 -9.16
N ALA A 123 6.44 -12.74 -9.65
CA ALA A 123 6.28 -13.94 -8.84
C ALA A 123 7.58 -14.77 -8.91
N SER A 124 8.63 -14.31 -8.24
CA SER A 124 9.81 -15.10 -7.88
C SER A 124 10.47 -14.52 -6.63
#